data_AF-R7BG69-F1
#
_entry.id   AF-R7BG69-F1
#
_cell.length_a   1.000
_cell.length_b   1.000
_cell.length_c   1.000
_cell.angle_alpha   90.00
_cell.angle_beta   90.00
_cell.angle_gamma   90.00
#
_symmetry.space_group_name_H-M   'P 1'
#
loop_
_entity.id
_entity.type
_entity.pdbx_description
1 polymer ?
#
loop_
_entity_poly.entity_id
_entity_poly.type
_entity_poly.pdbx_seq_one_letter_code
_entity_poly.pdbx_strand_id
1 'polypeptide(L)'
;MAETKEKKGFNAALYAVIAGIVVAVLLALITIFAFTTRYTGFSAEKVAQAYVDTIVQTGDGYNAYKNTLVSKNQKFGNFVINGYMKPYINEDAEKASFIGTGSDEEITKTDEVYDTMYEYYVGLVAKYGLDDIDAVFNDYFAKLTEVRKEIFGDEYMDTDFMFSVFESNVTKYGKSLTGTEEEYGADGKTVIQEASTGKYQEIYGNDYKFTATVKECTELTDTEKDAYIKEYKERITPVASSGEAKADKFGLKDTDKKNTPKSDMIGAFEKLDNSNDISAVAKCTVDVTLEDGKSVASQQVYVVKIGNTWYVDNTNVDTSALYLAK
;
A
#
# COMPACT_ATOMS: atom_id res chain seq x y z
N MET A 1 8.55 36.17 -51.13
CA MET A 1 7.44 36.29 -50.16
C MET A 1 7.74 35.30 -49.05
N ALA A 2 8.14 35.79 -47.88
CA ALA A 2 8.44 34.96 -46.73
C ALA A 2 7.20 34.98 -45.81
N GLU A 3 6.60 33.81 -45.58
CA GLU A 3 5.54 33.64 -44.60
C GLU A 3 6.13 33.70 -43.19
N THR A 4 5.76 34.73 -42.45
CA THR A 4 6.08 34.86 -41.02
C THR A 4 5.11 33.98 -40.23
N LYS A 5 5.57 32.81 -39.75
CA LYS A 5 4.82 32.01 -38.76
C LYS A 5 4.76 32.77 -37.44
N GLU A 6 3.56 33.16 -37.02
CA GLU A 6 3.29 33.64 -35.66
C GLU A 6 3.69 32.56 -34.64
N LYS A 7 4.65 32.90 -33.76
CA LYS A 7 4.91 32.12 -32.55
C LYS A 7 3.81 32.45 -31.54
N LYS A 8 2.92 31.49 -31.25
CA LYS A 8 1.95 31.58 -30.15
C LYS A 8 2.72 31.82 -28.84
N GLY A 9 2.60 33.03 -28.29
CA GLY A 9 3.19 33.39 -27.00
C GLY A 9 2.54 32.61 -25.86
N PHE A 10 3.37 32.04 -24.99
CA PHE A 10 2.95 31.34 -23.78
C PHE A 10 2.18 32.29 -22.85
N ASN A 11 0.89 32.03 -22.63
CA ASN A 11 0.05 32.91 -21.81
C ASN A 11 0.15 32.50 -20.33
N ALA A 12 1.21 32.97 -19.69
CA ALA A 12 1.54 32.67 -18.29
C ALA A 12 0.41 33.01 -17.29
N ALA A 13 -0.42 34.01 -17.59
CA ALA A 13 -1.55 34.39 -16.74
C ALA A 13 -2.67 33.34 -16.73
N LEU A 14 -2.95 32.70 -17.88
CA LEU A 14 -3.94 31.63 -17.96
C LEU A 14 -3.45 30.36 -17.22
N TYR A 15 -2.17 30.03 -17.36
CA TYR A 15 -1.55 28.91 -16.64
C TYR A 15 -1.52 29.12 -15.13
N ALA A 16 -1.24 30.33 -14.65
CA ALA A 16 -1.27 30.64 -13.21
C ALA A 16 -2.66 30.47 -12.60
N VAL A 17 -3.72 30.83 -13.34
CA VAL A 17 -5.11 30.62 -12.91
C VAL A 17 -5.49 29.15 -12.91
N ILE A 18 -5.12 28.39 -13.96
CA ILE A 18 -5.37 26.94 -14.02
C ILE A 18 -4.61 26.21 -12.92
N ALA A 19 -3.33 26.51 -12.71
CA ALA A 19 -2.53 25.92 -11.63
C ALA A 19 -3.11 26.25 -10.25
N GLY A 20 -3.57 27.48 -10.03
CA GLY A 20 -4.24 27.88 -8.79
C GLY A 20 -5.53 27.10 -8.52
N ILE A 21 -6.35 26.87 -9.55
CA ILE A 21 -7.57 26.05 -9.44
C ILE A 21 -7.22 24.59 -9.17
N VAL A 22 -6.24 24.01 -9.87
CA VAL A 22 -5.80 22.62 -9.66
C VAL A 22 -5.28 22.42 -8.24
N VAL A 23 -4.47 23.34 -7.73
CA VAL A 23 -3.99 23.28 -6.33
C VAL A 23 -5.14 23.39 -5.34
N ALA A 24 -6.11 24.27 -5.57
CA ALA A 24 -7.28 24.41 -4.70
C ALA A 24 -8.17 23.14 -4.71
N VAL A 25 -8.37 22.52 -5.87
CA VAL A 25 -9.10 21.25 -6.00
C VAL A 25 -8.35 20.12 -5.31
N LEU A 26 -7.03 20.01 -5.50
CA LEU A 26 -6.19 19.03 -4.79
C LEU A 26 -6.26 19.22 -3.27
N LEU A 27 -6.15 20.46 -2.78
CA LEU A 27 -6.27 20.74 -1.34
C LEU A 27 -7.65 20.41 -0.80
N ALA A 28 -8.73 20.69 -1.55
CA ALA A 28 -10.09 20.32 -1.17
C ALA A 28 -10.25 18.80 -1.12
N LEU A 29 -9.74 18.06 -2.11
CA LEU A 29 -9.76 16.60 -2.13
C LEU A 29 -8.93 16.01 -0.99
N ILE A 30 -7.73 16.53 -0.70
CA ILE A 30 -6.91 16.11 0.45
C ILE A 30 -7.65 16.37 1.76
N THR A 31 -8.32 17.51 1.90
CA THR A 31 -9.08 17.86 3.11
C THR A 31 -10.28 16.94 3.29
N ILE A 32 -11.05 16.70 2.23
CA ILE A 32 -12.18 15.75 2.25
C ILE A 32 -11.65 14.36 2.60
N PHE A 33 -10.59 13.90 1.93
CA PHE A 33 -9.96 12.60 2.17
C PHE A 33 -9.52 12.46 3.64
N ALA A 34 -8.74 13.41 4.16
CA ALA A 34 -8.29 13.41 5.55
C ALA A 34 -9.45 13.43 6.56
N PHE A 35 -10.53 14.17 6.24
CA PHE A 35 -11.74 14.18 7.03
C PHE A 35 -12.44 12.81 6.97
N THR A 36 -12.67 12.24 5.78
CA THR A 36 -13.27 10.91 5.64
C THR A 36 -12.48 9.81 6.31
N THR A 37 -11.14 9.79 6.22
CA THR A 37 -10.30 8.78 6.91
C THR A 37 -10.44 8.91 8.42
N ARG A 38 -10.42 10.14 8.95
CA ARG A 38 -10.60 10.38 10.39
C ARG A 38 -11.99 9.96 10.87
N TYR A 39 -13.04 10.20 10.08
CA TYR A 39 -14.40 9.75 10.40
C TYR A 39 -14.60 8.25 10.24
N THR A 40 -13.89 7.62 9.31
CA THR A 40 -13.88 6.17 9.11
C THR A 40 -13.41 5.50 10.39
N GLY A 41 -12.27 5.94 10.95
CA GLY A 41 -11.71 5.41 12.18
C GLY A 41 -12.62 5.48 13.43
N PHE A 42 -13.67 6.30 13.45
CA PHE A 42 -14.59 6.39 14.59
C PHE A 42 -15.74 5.34 14.55
N SER A 43 -15.82 4.54 13.50
CA SER A 43 -16.89 3.53 13.32
C SER A 43 -16.30 2.18 12.93
N ALA A 44 -16.61 1.15 13.72
CA ALA A 44 -16.27 -0.24 13.44
C ALA A 44 -16.70 -0.65 12.01
N GLU A 45 -17.95 -0.34 11.65
CA GLU A 45 -18.52 -0.63 10.35
C GLU A 45 -17.75 0.03 9.21
N LYS A 46 -17.45 1.33 9.33
CA LYS A 46 -16.72 2.06 8.27
C LYS A 46 -15.30 1.56 8.11
N VAL A 47 -14.62 1.23 9.21
CA VAL A 47 -13.26 0.63 9.16
C VAL A 47 -13.30 -0.73 8.46
N ALA A 48 -14.25 -1.59 8.82
CA ALA A 48 -14.44 -2.89 8.17
C ALA A 48 -14.74 -2.75 6.68
N GLN A 49 -15.67 -1.85 6.33
CA GLN A 49 -16.05 -1.58 4.95
C GLN A 49 -14.86 -1.05 4.15
N ALA A 50 -14.14 -0.04 4.66
CA ALA A 50 -13.00 0.55 3.96
C ALA A 50 -11.86 -0.45 3.74
N TYR A 51 -11.61 -1.33 4.72
CA TYR A 51 -10.62 -2.39 4.58
C TYR A 51 -10.97 -3.37 3.45
N VAL A 52 -12.21 -3.88 3.45
CA VAL A 52 -12.69 -4.81 2.42
C VAL A 52 -12.80 -4.15 1.04
N ASP A 53 -13.30 -2.92 1.00
CA ASP A 53 -13.45 -2.14 -0.24
C ASP A 53 -12.08 -1.90 -0.91
N THR A 54 -11.07 -1.49 -0.14
CA THR A 54 -9.71 -1.27 -0.67
C THR A 54 -9.16 -2.53 -1.35
N ILE A 55 -9.40 -3.71 -0.77
CA ILE A 55 -8.92 -4.98 -1.33
C ILE A 55 -9.71 -5.33 -2.59
N VAL A 56 -11.04 -5.26 -2.56
CA VAL A 56 -11.84 -5.79 -3.67
C VAL A 56 -11.85 -4.88 -4.90
N GLN A 57 -11.77 -3.57 -4.72
CA GLN A 57 -11.83 -2.61 -5.83
C GLN A 57 -10.59 -2.71 -6.73
N THR A 58 -9.40 -2.88 -6.14
CA THR A 58 -8.13 -2.81 -6.87
C THR A 58 -7.19 -3.98 -6.58
N GLY A 59 -7.58 -4.96 -5.78
CA GLY A 59 -6.68 -6.02 -5.31
C GLY A 59 -5.60 -5.50 -4.36
N ASP A 60 -5.77 -4.32 -3.78
CA ASP A 60 -4.73 -3.62 -3.04
C ASP A 60 -4.77 -3.95 -1.54
N GLY A 61 -4.22 -5.12 -1.20
CA GLY A 61 -3.99 -5.52 0.18
C GLY A 61 -3.02 -4.59 0.91
N TYR A 62 -2.03 -4.00 0.22
CA TYR A 62 -1.03 -3.13 0.84
C TYR A 62 -1.65 -1.87 1.45
N ASN A 63 -2.49 -1.16 0.70
CA ASN A 63 -3.13 0.05 1.19
C ASN A 63 -4.25 -0.26 2.20
N ALA A 64 -4.84 -1.46 2.17
CA ALA A 64 -5.78 -1.88 3.19
C ALA A 64 -5.14 -1.96 4.59
N TYR A 65 -3.83 -2.27 4.68
CA TYR A 65 -3.09 -2.31 5.96
C TYR A 65 -3.00 -0.93 6.66
N LYS A 66 -3.25 0.17 5.96
CA LYS A 66 -3.34 1.50 6.59
C LYS A 66 -4.50 1.58 7.60
N ASN A 67 -5.51 0.73 7.48
CA ASN A 67 -6.66 0.64 8.38
C ASN A 67 -6.49 -0.40 9.52
N THR A 68 -5.30 -1.00 9.67
CA THR A 68 -5.05 -2.07 10.65
C THR A 68 -4.26 -1.58 11.87
N LEU A 69 -4.10 -2.47 12.85
CA LEU A 69 -3.34 -2.22 14.09
C LEU A 69 -1.89 -1.81 13.88
N VAL A 70 -1.28 -2.16 12.74
CA VAL A 70 0.10 -1.76 12.40
C VAL A 70 0.27 -0.24 12.45
N SER A 71 -0.77 0.50 12.07
CA SER A 71 -0.75 1.97 11.98
C SER A 71 -1.03 2.68 13.31
N LYS A 72 -1.23 1.95 14.41
CA LYS A 72 -1.69 2.54 15.68
C LYS A 72 -0.59 3.27 16.46
N ASN A 73 0.58 2.66 16.58
CA ASN A 73 1.71 3.19 17.37
C ASN A 73 2.85 3.73 16.50
N GLN A 74 2.69 3.66 15.19
CA GLN A 74 3.63 4.14 14.20
C GLN A 74 2.93 4.37 12.86
N LYS A 75 3.55 5.17 11.99
CA LYS A 75 3.10 5.26 10.59
C LYS A 75 3.38 3.92 9.90
N PHE A 76 2.46 3.45 9.06
CA PHE A 76 2.66 2.23 8.29
C PHE A 76 3.97 2.24 7.48
N GLY A 77 4.26 3.35 6.78
CA GLY A 77 5.54 3.51 6.07
C GLY A 77 6.77 3.37 6.98
N ASN A 78 6.72 3.89 8.20
CA ASN A 78 7.83 3.73 9.15
C ASN A 78 8.01 2.28 9.60
N PHE A 79 6.91 1.54 9.75
CA PHE A 79 6.97 0.11 10.02
C PHE A 79 7.66 -0.63 8.87
N VAL A 80 7.27 -0.34 7.62
CA VAL A 80 7.90 -0.95 6.44
C VAL A 80 9.39 -0.61 6.36
N ILE A 81 9.75 0.67 6.53
CA ILE A 81 11.14 1.13 6.51
C ILE A 81 11.96 0.40 7.56
N ASN A 82 11.56 0.47 8.82
CA ASN A 82 12.35 -0.04 9.93
C ASN A 82 12.34 -1.58 9.99
N GLY A 83 11.23 -2.20 9.62
CA GLY A 83 11.06 -3.65 9.68
C GLY A 83 11.69 -4.40 8.50
N TYR A 84 11.77 -3.78 7.31
CA TYR A 84 12.09 -4.52 6.08
C TYR A 84 13.04 -3.81 5.13
N MET A 85 13.06 -2.47 5.06
CA MET A 85 13.94 -1.75 4.14
C MET A 85 15.30 -1.43 4.75
N LYS A 86 15.34 -1.14 6.05
CA LYS A 86 16.54 -0.72 6.79
C LYS A 86 17.78 -1.58 6.51
N PRO A 87 17.69 -2.92 6.42
CA PRO A 87 18.85 -3.76 6.11
C PRO A 87 19.51 -3.52 4.76
N TYR A 88 18.77 -2.91 3.83
CA TYR A 88 19.16 -2.75 2.44
C TYR A 88 19.53 -1.32 2.07
N ILE A 89 19.28 -0.35 2.95
CA ILE A 89 19.62 1.07 2.72
C ILE A 89 21.14 1.22 2.68
N ASN A 90 21.63 1.89 1.63
CA ASN A 90 23.05 2.13 1.38
C ASN A 90 23.22 3.45 0.63
N GLU A 91 22.93 4.56 1.32
CA GLU A 91 22.99 5.91 0.74
C GLU A 91 24.43 6.37 0.46
N ASP A 92 25.42 5.74 1.10
CA ASP A 92 26.86 6.05 0.93
C ASP A 92 27.47 5.42 -0.34
N ALA A 93 26.80 4.44 -0.96
CA ALA A 93 27.29 3.82 -2.18
C ALA A 93 27.24 4.77 -3.37
N GLU A 94 28.23 4.63 -4.25
CA GLU A 94 28.28 5.38 -5.50
C GLU A 94 27.10 4.97 -6.39
N LYS A 95 26.30 5.95 -6.79
CA LYS A 95 25.22 5.77 -7.76
C LYS A 95 25.81 5.49 -9.13
N ALA A 96 25.15 4.66 -9.93
CA ALA A 96 25.48 4.55 -11.33
C ALA A 96 25.44 5.94 -12.00
N SER A 97 26.40 6.20 -12.88
CA SER A 97 26.64 7.56 -13.42
C SER A 97 25.46 8.16 -14.20
N PHE A 98 24.51 7.34 -14.65
CA PHE A 98 23.30 7.77 -15.34
C PHE A 98 22.17 8.21 -14.39
N ILE A 99 22.24 7.92 -13.09
CA ILE A 99 21.19 8.23 -12.12
C ILE A 99 21.15 9.73 -11.81
N GLY A 100 19.96 10.32 -11.82
CA GLY A 100 19.72 11.74 -11.60
C GLY A 100 20.03 12.63 -12.80
N THR A 101 20.22 12.04 -13.99
CA THR A 101 20.54 12.78 -15.22
C THR A 101 19.29 13.11 -16.05
N GLY A 102 18.20 12.37 -15.85
CA GLY A 102 17.01 12.42 -16.70
C GLY A 102 17.28 11.90 -18.12
N SER A 103 18.31 11.07 -18.29
CA SER A 103 18.68 10.51 -19.59
C SER A 103 17.77 9.36 -20.01
N ASP A 104 17.74 9.07 -21.30
CA ASP A 104 17.03 7.90 -21.84
C ASP A 104 17.57 6.58 -21.25
N GLU A 105 18.86 6.53 -20.90
CA GLU A 105 19.46 5.39 -20.21
C GLU A 105 18.86 5.20 -18.81
N GLU A 106 18.71 6.29 -18.04
CA GLU A 106 18.10 6.25 -16.71
C GLU A 106 16.65 5.77 -16.78
N ILE A 107 15.87 6.30 -17.72
CA ILE A 107 14.48 5.90 -17.93
C ILE A 107 14.40 4.42 -18.28
N THR A 108 15.14 4.00 -19.31
CA THR A 108 15.13 2.61 -19.81
C THR A 108 15.48 1.61 -18.71
N LYS A 109 16.55 1.87 -17.94
CA LYS A 109 16.96 0.97 -16.86
C LYS A 109 15.99 0.99 -15.69
N THR A 110 15.42 2.16 -15.37
CA THR A 110 14.41 2.25 -14.31
C THR A 110 13.17 1.44 -14.69
N ASP A 111 12.70 1.55 -15.92
CA ASP A 111 11.58 0.74 -16.42
C ASP A 111 11.90 -0.76 -16.37
N GLU A 112 13.13 -1.16 -16.73
CA GLU A 112 13.58 -2.55 -16.65
C GLU A 112 13.55 -3.10 -15.21
N VAL A 113 13.95 -2.30 -14.21
CA VAL A 113 13.82 -2.68 -12.78
C VAL A 113 12.36 -2.86 -12.40
N TYR A 114 11.50 -1.92 -12.80
CA TYR A 114 10.08 -1.93 -12.43
C TYR A 114 9.38 -3.15 -13.03
N ASP A 115 9.64 -3.45 -14.30
CA ASP A 115 9.07 -4.59 -15.01
C ASP A 115 9.57 -5.93 -14.44
N THR A 116 10.88 -6.04 -14.20
CA THR A 116 11.47 -7.25 -13.59
C THR A 116 10.89 -7.51 -12.21
N MET A 117 10.77 -6.47 -11.39
CA MET A 117 10.19 -6.59 -10.06
C MET A 117 8.68 -6.83 -10.11
N TYR A 118 7.98 -6.43 -11.17
CA TYR A 118 6.54 -6.62 -11.28
C TYR A 118 6.21 -8.10 -11.48
N GLU A 119 6.95 -8.80 -12.33
CA GLU A 119 6.80 -10.25 -12.48
C GLU A 119 7.02 -10.97 -11.15
N TYR A 120 8.05 -10.57 -10.40
CA TYR A 120 8.30 -11.11 -9.07
C TYR A 120 7.18 -10.81 -8.08
N TYR A 121 6.67 -9.57 -8.08
CA TYR A 121 5.54 -9.15 -7.25
C TYR A 121 4.30 -10.03 -7.49
N VAL A 122 3.93 -10.25 -8.75
CA VAL A 122 2.80 -11.13 -9.11
C VAL A 122 3.02 -12.54 -8.55
N GLY A 123 4.26 -13.06 -8.64
CA GLY A 123 4.63 -14.34 -8.05
C GLY A 123 4.48 -14.38 -6.53
N LEU A 124 4.86 -13.30 -5.82
CA LEU A 124 4.67 -13.18 -4.38
C LEU A 124 3.19 -13.15 -4.00
N VAL A 125 2.37 -12.36 -4.71
CA VAL A 125 0.92 -12.29 -4.48
C VAL A 125 0.28 -13.67 -4.71
N ALA A 126 0.68 -14.40 -5.75
CA ALA A 126 0.19 -15.74 -6.01
C ALA A 126 0.61 -16.76 -4.92
N LYS A 127 1.81 -16.59 -4.35
CA LYS A 127 2.40 -17.52 -3.37
C LYS A 127 1.87 -17.29 -1.95
N TYR A 128 1.84 -16.04 -1.50
CA TYR A 128 1.57 -15.66 -0.12
C TYR A 128 0.20 -14.98 0.05
N GLY A 129 -0.46 -14.59 -1.05
CA GLY A 129 -1.50 -13.57 -0.98
C GLY A 129 -0.92 -12.23 -0.55
N LEU A 130 -1.76 -11.38 0.02
CA LEU A 130 -1.33 -10.16 0.71
C LEU A 130 -1.69 -10.18 2.21
N ASP A 131 -2.04 -11.35 2.74
CA ASP A 131 -2.27 -11.58 4.18
C ASP A 131 -0.95 -11.81 4.93
N ASP A 132 0.01 -12.51 4.31
CA ASP A 132 1.36 -12.68 4.85
C ASP A 132 2.29 -11.58 4.33
N ILE A 133 2.03 -10.35 4.80
CA ILE A 133 2.82 -9.18 4.40
C ILE A 133 4.28 -9.26 4.85
N ASP A 134 4.56 -10.04 5.90
CA ASP A 134 5.91 -10.27 6.40
C ASP A 134 6.75 -11.00 5.35
N ALA A 135 6.22 -12.11 4.83
CA ALA A 135 6.86 -12.88 3.77
C ALA A 135 7.00 -12.06 2.48
N VAL A 136 5.94 -11.34 2.08
CA VAL A 136 5.96 -10.47 0.88
C VAL A 136 7.07 -9.42 0.99
N PHE A 137 7.15 -8.66 2.09
CA PHE A 137 8.17 -7.62 2.22
C PHE A 137 9.58 -8.16 2.34
N ASN A 138 9.78 -9.25 3.11
CA ASN A 138 11.11 -9.87 3.23
C ASN A 138 11.64 -10.31 1.86
N ASP A 139 10.83 -11.03 1.09
CA ASP A 139 11.25 -11.57 -0.20
C ASP A 139 11.36 -10.45 -1.26
N TYR A 140 10.43 -9.48 -1.27
CA TYR A 140 10.42 -8.39 -2.24
C TYR A 140 11.64 -7.49 -2.14
N PHE A 141 11.96 -6.97 -0.94
CA PHE A 141 13.07 -6.04 -0.80
C PHE A 141 14.42 -6.72 -0.92
N ALA A 142 14.53 -7.99 -0.52
CA ALA A 142 15.70 -8.81 -0.85
C ALA A 142 15.90 -8.88 -2.37
N LYS A 143 14.84 -9.23 -3.12
CA LYS A 143 14.93 -9.36 -4.58
C LYS A 143 15.24 -8.03 -5.28
N LEU A 144 14.66 -6.93 -4.80
CA LEU A 144 14.92 -5.59 -5.33
C LEU A 144 16.42 -5.23 -5.28
N THR A 145 17.11 -5.61 -4.21
CA THR A 145 18.56 -5.34 -4.11
C THR A 145 19.37 -6.08 -5.18
N GLU A 146 19.00 -7.33 -5.48
CA GLU A 146 19.63 -8.12 -6.54
C GLU A 146 19.39 -7.50 -7.91
N VAL A 147 18.13 -7.17 -8.20
CA VAL A 147 17.70 -6.60 -9.48
C VAL A 147 18.35 -5.24 -9.72
N ARG A 148 18.44 -4.38 -8.70
CA ARG A 148 19.14 -3.11 -8.83
C ARG A 148 20.61 -3.31 -9.17
N LYS A 149 21.29 -4.20 -8.45
CA LYS A 149 22.70 -4.49 -8.71
C LYS A 149 22.92 -5.03 -10.12
N GLU A 150 22.03 -5.88 -10.60
CA GLU A 150 22.08 -6.46 -11.94
C GLU A 150 21.90 -5.40 -13.04
N ILE A 151 20.89 -4.53 -12.92
CA ILE A 151 20.50 -3.61 -13.99
C ILE A 151 21.28 -2.28 -13.91
N PHE A 152 21.42 -1.71 -12.71
CA PHE A 152 22.10 -0.42 -12.53
C PHE A 152 23.60 -0.58 -12.38
N GLY A 153 24.07 -1.74 -11.92
CA GLY A 153 25.49 -1.97 -11.66
C GLY A 153 26.00 -1.25 -10.40
N ASP A 154 25.10 -0.79 -9.52
CA ASP A 154 25.43 -0.13 -8.26
C ASP A 154 24.80 -0.83 -7.05
N GLU A 155 25.23 -0.43 -5.85
CA GLU A 155 24.69 -0.91 -4.58
C GLU A 155 23.95 0.19 -3.81
N TYR A 156 23.69 1.34 -4.45
CA TYR A 156 22.98 2.46 -3.82
C TYR A 156 21.53 2.05 -3.53
N MET A 157 21.00 2.40 -2.37
CA MET A 157 19.60 2.13 -2.07
C MET A 157 19.09 3.11 -1.03
N ASP A 158 17.98 3.77 -1.31
CA ASP A 158 17.28 4.64 -0.37
C ASP A 158 15.80 4.26 -0.28
N THR A 159 15.10 4.80 0.72
CA THR A 159 13.69 4.49 0.93
C THR A 159 12.80 4.97 -0.20
N ASP A 160 13.14 6.08 -0.84
CA ASP A 160 12.33 6.69 -1.90
C ASP A 160 12.30 5.79 -3.13
N PHE A 161 13.46 5.28 -3.55
CA PHE A 161 13.56 4.30 -4.63
C PHE A 161 12.84 2.99 -4.27
N MET A 162 13.05 2.46 -3.07
CA MET A 162 12.42 1.20 -2.65
C MET A 162 10.89 1.29 -2.62
N PHE A 163 10.33 2.38 -2.09
CA PHE A 163 8.88 2.62 -2.14
C PHE A 163 8.41 2.87 -3.56
N SER A 164 9.11 3.66 -4.37
CA SER A 164 8.70 3.97 -5.73
C SER A 164 8.53 2.70 -6.58
N VAL A 165 9.49 1.77 -6.50
CA VAL A 165 9.39 0.49 -7.22
C VAL A 165 8.25 -0.36 -6.66
N PHE A 166 8.14 -0.49 -5.33
CA PHE A 166 7.08 -1.30 -4.70
C PHE A 166 5.67 -0.77 -4.99
N GLU A 167 5.42 0.53 -4.76
CA GLU A 167 4.12 1.15 -4.97
C GLU A 167 3.72 1.19 -6.45
N SER A 168 4.69 1.31 -7.37
CA SER A 168 4.45 1.14 -8.79
C SER A 168 3.94 -0.27 -9.11
N ASN A 169 4.55 -1.30 -8.50
CA ASN A 169 4.17 -2.70 -8.76
C ASN A 169 2.81 -3.04 -8.18
N VAL A 170 2.49 -2.53 -6.99
CA VAL A 170 1.13 -2.58 -6.40
C VAL A 170 0.11 -1.92 -7.35
N THR A 171 0.43 -0.72 -7.84
CA THR A 171 -0.45 0.02 -8.77
C THR A 171 -0.64 -0.73 -10.09
N LYS A 172 0.45 -1.24 -10.68
CA LYS A 172 0.43 -2.00 -11.93
C LYS A 172 -0.37 -3.30 -11.78
N TYR A 173 -0.25 -3.97 -10.63
CA TYR A 173 -1.06 -5.14 -10.31
C TYR A 173 -2.55 -4.78 -10.24
N GLY A 174 -2.91 -3.71 -9.53
CA GLY A 174 -4.31 -3.28 -9.46
C GLY A 174 -4.89 -2.93 -10.84
N LYS A 175 -4.13 -2.22 -11.68
CA LYS A 175 -4.51 -1.93 -13.07
C LYS A 175 -4.67 -3.21 -13.91
N SER A 176 -3.87 -4.25 -13.66
CA SER A 176 -4.05 -5.55 -14.34
C SER A 176 -5.38 -6.24 -13.98
N LEU A 177 -5.96 -5.91 -12.82
CA LEU A 177 -7.25 -6.41 -12.38
C LEU A 177 -8.39 -5.54 -12.91
N THR A 178 -8.29 -4.22 -12.80
CA THR A 178 -9.38 -3.29 -13.12
C THR A 178 -9.44 -2.89 -14.59
N GLY A 179 -8.32 -2.99 -15.30
CA GLY A 179 -8.12 -2.35 -16.59
C GLY A 179 -7.68 -0.90 -16.43
N THR A 180 -7.43 -0.25 -17.55
CA THR A 180 -7.04 1.16 -17.62
C THR A 180 -7.93 1.93 -18.58
N GLU A 181 -8.15 3.20 -18.27
CA GLU A 181 -8.71 4.15 -19.22
C GLU A 181 -7.59 4.85 -20.00
N GLU A 182 -7.94 5.37 -21.18
CA GLU A 182 -7.01 6.18 -21.97
C GLU A 182 -6.76 7.52 -21.29
N GLU A 183 -5.51 7.81 -20.94
CA GLU A 183 -5.11 9.08 -20.33
C GLU A 183 -4.25 9.91 -21.29
N TYR A 184 -4.52 11.22 -21.30
CA TYR A 184 -3.81 12.18 -22.12
C TYR A 184 -2.87 13.05 -21.27
N GLY A 185 -1.68 13.33 -21.80
CA GLY A 185 -0.76 14.29 -21.23
C GLY A 185 -1.35 15.70 -21.17
N ALA A 186 -0.65 16.63 -20.51
CA ALA A 186 -1.11 18.01 -20.33
C ALA A 186 -1.35 18.78 -21.63
N ASP A 187 -0.84 18.28 -22.77
CA ASP A 187 -1.08 18.82 -24.11
C ASP A 187 -2.44 18.40 -24.71
N GLY A 188 -3.16 17.48 -24.05
CA GLY A 188 -4.43 16.92 -24.49
C GLY A 188 -4.34 16.08 -25.76
N LYS A 189 -3.13 15.61 -26.14
CA LYS A 189 -2.88 14.91 -27.40
C LYS A 189 -2.03 13.67 -27.25
N THR A 190 -1.01 13.74 -26.41
CA THR A 190 -0.11 12.61 -26.19
C THR A 190 -0.83 11.62 -25.30
N VAL A 191 -1.11 10.42 -25.81
CA VAL A 191 -1.61 9.31 -24.99
C VAL A 191 -0.47 8.87 -24.09
N ILE A 192 -0.66 9.01 -22.78
CA ILE A 192 0.32 8.62 -21.75
C ILE A 192 -0.06 7.30 -21.05
N GLN A 193 -1.29 6.84 -21.26
CA GLN A 193 -1.76 5.51 -20.85
C GLN A 193 -2.79 5.05 -21.88
N GLU A 194 -2.57 3.88 -22.46
CA GLU A 194 -3.57 3.25 -23.33
C GLU A 194 -4.66 2.58 -22.49
N ALA A 195 -5.86 2.50 -23.05
CA ALA A 195 -6.94 1.72 -22.46
C ALA A 195 -6.60 0.22 -22.51
N SER A 196 -6.92 -0.51 -21.45
CA SER A 196 -6.70 -1.96 -21.37
C SER A 196 -7.86 -2.64 -20.66
N THR A 197 -8.10 -3.90 -21.01
CA THR A 197 -9.09 -4.73 -20.33
C THR A 197 -8.43 -5.46 -19.17
N GLY A 198 -8.94 -5.26 -17.95
CA GLY A 198 -8.48 -5.97 -16.76
C GLY A 198 -9.26 -7.26 -16.50
N LYS A 199 -8.71 -8.13 -15.65
CA LYS A 199 -9.32 -9.42 -15.29
C LYS A 199 -10.75 -9.30 -14.74
N TYR A 200 -11.05 -8.26 -13.97
CA TYR A 200 -12.40 -8.05 -13.46
C TYR A 200 -13.40 -7.74 -14.57
N GLN A 201 -12.98 -7.00 -15.60
CA GLN A 201 -13.83 -6.76 -16.77
C GLN A 201 -14.06 -8.05 -17.58
N GLU A 202 -13.05 -8.92 -17.68
CA GLU A 202 -13.19 -10.23 -18.32
C GLU A 202 -14.18 -11.14 -17.57
N ILE A 203 -14.16 -11.13 -16.24
CA ILE A 203 -14.99 -12.01 -15.40
C ILE A 203 -16.41 -11.47 -15.23
N TYR A 204 -16.55 -10.16 -15.01
CA TYR A 204 -17.81 -9.52 -14.59
C TYR A 204 -18.43 -8.59 -15.63
N GLY A 205 -17.76 -8.38 -16.77
CA GLY A 205 -18.17 -7.48 -17.85
C GLY A 205 -17.54 -6.09 -17.74
N ASN A 206 -17.50 -5.36 -18.86
CA ASN A 206 -16.80 -4.07 -18.96
C ASN A 206 -17.33 -2.99 -17.99
N ASP A 207 -18.62 -3.03 -17.66
CA ASP A 207 -19.30 -2.07 -16.79
C ASP A 207 -19.45 -2.59 -15.34
N TYR A 208 -18.62 -3.54 -14.93
CA TYR A 208 -18.70 -4.10 -13.57
C TYR A 208 -18.50 -3.01 -12.51
N LYS A 209 -19.16 -3.18 -11.37
CA LYS A 209 -18.95 -2.36 -10.19
C LYS A 209 -19.15 -3.19 -8.94
N PHE A 210 -18.13 -3.18 -8.07
CA PHE A 210 -18.24 -3.80 -6.76
C PHE A 210 -18.76 -2.79 -5.74
N THR A 211 -19.64 -3.26 -4.86
CA THR A 211 -20.12 -2.52 -3.71
C THR A 211 -19.90 -3.35 -2.45
N ALA A 212 -18.98 -2.91 -1.59
CA ALA A 212 -18.80 -3.48 -0.26
C ALA A 212 -19.82 -2.89 0.72
N THR A 213 -20.62 -3.73 1.37
CA THR A 213 -21.67 -3.32 2.32
C THR A 213 -21.56 -4.13 3.62
N VAL A 214 -21.53 -3.45 4.76
CA VAL A 214 -21.61 -4.12 6.06
C VAL A 214 -23.03 -4.68 6.26
N LYS A 215 -23.15 -6.00 6.39
CA LYS A 215 -24.43 -6.68 6.66
C LYS A 215 -24.75 -6.73 8.13
N GLU A 216 -23.73 -6.94 8.93
CA GLU A 216 -23.80 -7.04 10.38
C GLU A 216 -22.51 -6.49 10.95
N CYS A 217 -22.60 -5.68 12.00
CA CYS A 217 -21.46 -5.45 12.87
C CYS A 217 -21.90 -5.35 14.33
N THR A 218 -21.40 -6.28 15.13
CA THR A 218 -21.83 -6.47 16.51
C THR A 218 -20.61 -6.36 17.42
N GLU A 219 -20.68 -5.45 18.40
CA GLU A 219 -19.67 -5.37 19.46
C GLU A 219 -19.77 -6.61 20.35
N LEU A 220 -18.61 -7.23 20.63
CA LEU A 220 -18.52 -8.42 21.46
C LEU A 220 -18.93 -8.10 22.90
N THR A 221 -19.52 -9.08 23.59
CA THR A 221 -19.73 -8.98 25.03
C THR A 221 -18.39 -8.92 25.77
N ASP A 222 -18.38 -8.44 27.02
CA ASP A 222 -17.14 -8.35 27.80
C ASP A 222 -16.40 -9.69 27.90
N THR A 223 -17.12 -10.80 28.09
CA THR A 223 -16.53 -12.14 28.14
C THR A 223 -15.91 -12.57 26.82
N GLU A 224 -16.58 -12.32 25.69
CA GLU A 224 -16.06 -12.64 24.35
C GLU A 224 -14.87 -11.75 23.99
N LYS A 225 -14.92 -10.47 24.34
CA LYS A 225 -13.83 -9.50 24.17
C LYS A 225 -12.59 -9.93 24.96
N ASP A 226 -12.73 -10.32 26.22
CA ASP A 226 -11.59 -10.75 27.04
C ASP A 226 -10.94 -12.03 26.49
N ALA A 227 -11.76 -12.98 26.01
CA ALA A 227 -11.27 -14.16 25.31
C ALA A 227 -10.53 -13.78 24.01
N TYR A 228 -11.11 -12.88 23.22
CA TYR A 228 -10.51 -12.37 21.99
C TYR A 228 -9.14 -11.72 22.24
N ILE A 229 -9.04 -10.83 23.24
CA ILE A 229 -7.78 -10.14 23.57
C ILE A 229 -6.70 -11.15 23.97
N LYS A 230 -7.07 -12.21 24.70
CA LYS A 230 -6.13 -13.28 25.05
C LYS A 230 -5.59 -13.99 23.80
N GLU A 231 -6.46 -14.38 22.88
CA GLU A 231 -6.04 -15.03 21.62
C GLU A 231 -5.24 -14.09 20.72
N TYR A 232 -5.63 -12.81 20.63
CA TYR A 232 -4.87 -11.78 19.93
C TYR A 232 -3.45 -11.67 20.50
N LYS A 233 -3.33 -11.63 21.83
CA LYS A 233 -2.03 -11.57 22.51
C LYS A 233 -1.16 -12.79 22.17
N GLU A 234 -1.75 -13.99 22.15
CA GLU A 234 -1.04 -15.21 21.75
C GLU A 234 -0.53 -15.15 20.30
N ARG A 235 -1.30 -14.57 19.37
CA ARG A 235 -0.87 -14.38 17.97
C ARG A 235 0.20 -13.30 17.80
N ILE A 236 0.05 -12.14 18.44
CA ILE A 236 0.91 -10.98 18.19
C ILE A 236 2.26 -11.05 18.94
N THR A 237 2.30 -11.65 20.13
CA THR A 237 3.52 -11.74 20.95
C THR A 237 4.73 -12.28 20.17
N PRO A 238 4.67 -13.44 19.48
CA PRO A 238 5.83 -13.95 18.75
C PRO A 238 6.27 -13.02 17.61
N VAL A 239 5.33 -12.32 16.96
CA VAL A 239 5.64 -11.35 15.90
C VAL A 239 6.31 -10.11 16.48
N ALA A 240 5.77 -9.57 17.57
CA ALA A 240 6.29 -8.37 18.23
C ALA A 240 7.70 -8.59 18.79
N SER A 241 8.01 -9.80 19.27
CA SER A 241 9.34 -10.18 19.75
C SER A 241 10.32 -10.59 18.64
N SER A 242 9.89 -10.66 17.37
CA SER A 242 10.73 -11.14 16.27
C SER A 242 11.79 -10.14 15.81
N GLY A 243 11.65 -8.85 16.17
CA GLY A 243 12.51 -7.78 15.69
C GLY A 243 13.99 -7.97 16.01
N GLU A 244 14.33 -8.52 17.19
CA GLU A 244 15.73 -8.76 17.56
C GLU A 244 16.35 -9.87 16.71
N ALA A 245 15.67 -11.00 16.56
CA ALA A 245 16.14 -12.11 15.73
C ALA A 245 16.29 -11.69 14.26
N LYS A 246 15.40 -10.83 13.76
CA LYS A 246 15.50 -10.26 12.41
C LYS A 246 16.70 -9.32 12.29
N ALA A 247 16.90 -8.40 13.23
CA ALA A 247 18.03 -7.49 13.21
C ALA A 247 19.36 -8.26 13.24
N ASP A 248 19.44 -9.32 14.05
CA ASP A 248 20.62 -10.18 14.15
C ASP A 248 20.89 -10.98 12.87
N LYS A 249 19.83 -11.47 12.20
CA LYS A 249 19.96 -12.16 10.89
C LYS A 249 20.63 -11.26 9.84
N PHE A 250 20.36 -9.96 9.88
CA PHE A 250 20.97 -8.97 8.99
C PHE A 250 22.28 -8.37 9.54
N GLY A 251 22.71 -8.78 10.73
CA GLY A 251 23.91 -8.25 11.38
C GLY A 251 23.82 -6.75 11.71
N LEU A 252 22.62 -6.21 11.89
CA LEU A 252 22.41 -4.79 12.15
C LEU A 252 23.03 -4.37 13.48
N LYS A 253 23.61 -3.18 13.50
CA LYS A 253 24.21 -2.56 14.68
C LYS A 253 23.88 -1.09 14.74
N ASP A 254 23.63 -0.61 15.95
CA ASP A 254 23.54 0.83 16.20
C ASP A 254 24.96 1.38 16.26
N THR A 255 25.27 2.35 15.40
CA THR A 255 26.62 2.94 15.32
C THR A 255 26.74 4.18 16.20
N ASP A 256 25.64 4.90 16.39
CA ASP A 256 25.54 6.05 17.30
C ASP A 256 24.07 6.36 17.65
N LYS A 257 23.81 7.47 18.35
CA LYS A 257 22.47 7.87 18.80
C LYS A 257 21.50 8.28 17.69
N LYS A 258 22.00 8.57 16.48
CA LYS A 258 21.23 9.01 15.31
C LYS A 258 21.11 7.90 14.27
N ASN A 259 22.05 6.96 14.24
CA ASN A 259 22.02 5.79 13.37
C ASN A 259 21.80 4.50 14.18
N THR A 260 20.53 4.14 14.32
CA THR A 260 20.05 3.06 15.20
C THR A 260 19.28 1.96 14.47
N PRO A 261 19.81 1.36 13.38
CA PRO A 261 19.04 0.41 12.57
C PRO A 261 18.61 -0.86 13.32
N LYS A 262 19.38 -1.32 14.32
CA LYS A 262 18.98 -2.48 15.14
C LYS A 262 17.84 -2.10 16.07
N SER A 263 17.98 -1.00 16.82
CA SER A 263 16.92 -0.52 17.72
C SER A 263 15.65 -0.11 16.97
N ASP A 264 15.78 0.47 15.78
CA ASP A 264 14.64 0.87 14.94
C ASP A 264 13.83 -0.35 14.49
N MET A 265 14.48 -1.42 14.07
CA MET A 265 13.82 -2.67 13.68
C MET A 265 13.14 -3.34 14.89
N ILE A 266 13.84 -3.48 16.02
CA ILE A 266 13.26 -4.01 17.26
C ILE A 266 12.00 -3.22 17.63
N GLY A 267 12.13 -1.90 17.71
CA GLY A 267 11.03 -1.01 18.08
C GLY A 267 9.88 -1.00 17.06
N ALA A 268 10.13 -1.32 15.79
CA ALA A 268 9.07 -1.44 14.78
C ALA A 268 8.17 -2.65 15.04
N PHE A 269 8.74 -3.79 15.45
CA PHE A 269 7.96 -4.99 15.78
C PHE A 269 7.33 -4.91 17.17
N GLU A 270 8.04 -4.40 18.18
CA GLU A 270 7.50 -4.24 19.54
C GLU A 270 6.21 -3.39 19.56
N LYS A 271 6.16 -2.33 18.74
CA LYS A 271 4.99 -1.43 18.62
C LYS A 271 3.74 -2.08 18.03
N LEU A 272 3.85 -3.29 17.46
CA LEU A 272 2.70 -4.01 16.92
C LEU A 272 1.82 -4.60 18.03
N ASP A 273 2.38 -4.91 19.20
CA ASP A 273 1.57 -5.37 20.31
C ASP A 273 0.78 -4.21 20.92
N ASN A 274 -0.54 -4.32 20.81
CA ASN A 274 -1.51 -3.35 21.31
C ASN A 274 -2.48 -4.02 22.31
N SER A 275 -2.19 -5.24 22.79
CA SER A 275 -3.16 -6.07 23.51
C SER A 275 -3.70 -5.39 24.76
N ASN A 276 -2.87 -4.58 25.42
CA ASN A 276 -3.21 -3.91 26.67
C ASN A 276 -4.07 -2.65 26.46
N ASP A 277 -4.17 -2.14 25.23
CA ASP A 277 -4.86 -0.89 24.91
C ASP A 277 -6.24 -1.12 24.26
N ILE A 278 -6.61 -2.38 23.99
CA ILE A 278 -7.89 -2.75 23.38
C ILE A 278 -9.01 -2.55 24.40
N SER A 279 -9.94 -1.66 24.06
CA SER A 279 -11.09 -1.29 24.91
C SER A 279 -12.42 -1.92 24.48
N ALA A 280 -12.56 -2.25 23.20
CA ALA A 280 -13.71 -2.92 22.63
C ALA A 280 -13.29 -3.71 21.38
N VAL A 281 -14.09 -4.69 21.00
CA VAL A 281 -13.91 -5.49 19.78
C VAL A 281 -15.28 -5.66 19.13
N ALA A 282 -15.36 -5.47 17.83
CA ALA A 282 -16.56 -5.74 17.06
C ALA A 282 -16.26 -6.71 15.93
N LYS A 283 -17.23 -7.56 15.67
CA LYS A 283 -17.21 -8.55 14.60
C LYS A 283 -18.10 -8.01 13.49
N CYS A 284 -17.52 -7.66 12.35
CA CYS A 284 -18.27 -7.17 11.21
C CYS A 284 -18.23 -8.18 10.05
N THR A 285 -19.35 -8.35 9.36
CA THR A 285 -19.46 -9.10 8.11
C THR A 285 -19.74 -8.13 6.97
N VAL A 286 -18.85 -8.09 5.98
CA VAL A 286 -18.94 -7.23 4.80
C VAL A 286 -19.19 -8.11 3.59
N ASP A 287 -20.28 -7.82 2.88
CA ASP A 287 -20.66 -8.50 1.64
C ASP A 287 -20.26 -7.62 0.45
N VAL A 288 -19.69 -8.23 -0.58
CA VAL A 288 -19.34 -7.56 -1.83
C VAL A 288 -20.32 -8.01 -2.90
N THR A 289 -20.99 -7.04 -3.50
CA THR A 289 -22.03 -7.28 -4.50
C THR A 289 -21.73 -6.57 -5.82
N LEU A 290 -22.23 -7.14 -6.92
CA LEU A 290 -22.37 -6.46 -8.20
C LEU A 290 -23.60 -5.55 -8.21
N GLU A 291 -23.76 -4.73 -9.25
CA GLU A 291 -24.91 -3.82 -9.39
C GLU A 291 -26.27 -4.53 -9.42
N ASP A 292 -26.32 -5.77 -9.93
CA ASP A 292 -27.52 -6.60 -9.95
C ASP A 292 -27.86 -7.21 -8.56
N GLY A 293 -27.06 -6.90 -7.54
CA GLY A 293 -27.21 -7.39 -6.17
C GLY A 293 -26.62 -8.79 -5.94
N LYS A 294 -25.99 -9.41 -6.95
CA LYS A 294 -25.32 -10.71 -6.78
C LYS A 294 -24.11 -10.56 -5.87
N SER A 295 -24.10 -11.31 -4.77
CA SER A 295 -22.91 -11.44 -3.91
C SER A 295 -21.82 -12.21 -4.64
N VAL A 296 -20.61 -11.64 -4.65
CA VAL A 296 -19.40 -12.22 -5.26
C VAL A 296 -18.33 -12.57 -4.22
N ALA A 297 -18.38 -11.97 -3.04
CA ALA A 297 -17.56 -12.33 -1.89
C ALA A 297 -18.21 -11.86 -0.58
N SER A 298 -17.84 -12.48 0.52
CA SER A 298 -18.21 -12.02 1.87
C SER A 298 -17.02 -12.22 2.78
N GLN A 299 -16.68 -11.20 3.56
CA GLN A 299 -15.56 -11.20 4.48
C GLN A 299 -16.03 -10.88 5.89
N GLN A 300 -15.66 -11.74 6.82
CA GLN A 300 -15.74 -11.43 8.24
C GLN A 300 -14.42 -10.80 8.68
N VAL A 301 -14.50 -9.65 9.36
CA VAL A 301 -13.35 -8.98 9.96
C VAL A 301 -13.62 -8.66 11.42
N TYR A 302 -12.58 -8.75 12.24
CA TYR A 302 -12.59 -8.23 13.59
C TYR A 302 -11.96 -6.85 13.60
N VAL A 303 -12.68 -5.88 14.16
CA VAL A 303 -12.17 -4.55 14.39
C VAL A 303 -12.05 -4.30 15.89
N VAL A 304 -10.93 -3.73 16.30
CA VAL A 304 -10.63 -3.47 17.71
C VAL A 304 -10.54 -1.98 17.95
N LYS A 305 -11.00 -1.54 19.11
CA LYS A 305 -11.03 -0.13 19.50
C LYS A 305 -9.89 0.19 20.46
N ILE A 306 -9.06 1.15 20.09
CA ILE A 306 -8.01 1.70 20.94
C ILE A 306 -8.23 3.21 21.09
N GLY A 307 -8.45 3.64 22.34
CA GLY A 307 -8.95 4.99 22.61
C GLY A 307 -10.30 5.21 21.92
N ASN A 308 -10.35 6.15 20.97
CA ASN A 308 -11.56 6.45 20.21
C ASN A 308 -11.55 5.88 18.78
N THR A 309 -10.49 5.19 18.38
CA THR A 309 -10.30 4.76 16.98
C THR A 309 -10.40 3.25 16.86
N TRP A 310 -11.06 2.80 15.81
CA TRP A 310 -11.18 1.39 15.40
C TRP A 310 -10.11 1.04 14.37
N TYR A 311 -9.64 -0.20 14.43
CA TYR A 311 -8.63 -0.76 13.53
C TYR A 311 -9.00 -2.20 13.20
N VAL A 312 -8.74 -2.66 11.98
CA VAL A 312 -8.83 -4.10 11.68
C VAL A 312 -7.69 -4.83 12.38
N ASP A 313 -8.02 -5.95 13.05
CA ASP A 313 -7.01 -6.94 13.46
C ASP A 313 -6.65 -7.77 12.23
N ASN A 314 -5.49 -7.48 11.62
CA ASN A 314 -5.01 -8.21 10.45
C ASN A 314 -4.27 -9.51 10.81
N THR A 315 -4.24 -9.93 12.08
CA THR A 315 -3.55 -11.17 12.50
C THR A 315 -4.42 -12.41 12.40
N ASN A 316 -5.73 -12.26 12.13
CA ASN A 316 -6.69 -13.37 12.08
C ASN A 316 -7.65 -13.29 10.88
N VAL A 317 -7.36 -12.44 9.90
CA VAL A 317 -8.19 -12.27 8.71
C VAL A 317 -7.53 -13.00 7.55
N ASP A 318 -8.28 -13.91 6.93
CA ASP A 318 -7.97 -14.48 5.63
C ASP A 318 -8.74 -13.65 4.59
N THR A 319 -8.02 -12.86 3.79
CA THR A 319 -8.60 -12.02 2.72
C THR A 319 -8.58 -12.71 1.36
N SER A 320 -8.20 -13.99 1.30
CA SER A 320 -8.12 -14.73 0.04
C SER A 320 -9.43 -14.73 -0.74
N ALA A 321 -10.58 -14.64 -0.08
CA ALA A 321 -11.90 -14.57 -0.71
C ALA A 321 -12.17 -13.22 -1.41
N LEU A 322 -11.42 -12.16 -1.07
CA LEU A 322 -11.58 -10.82 -1.63
C LEU A 322 -10.78 -10.60 -2.92
N TYR A 323 -9.80 -11.45 -3.22
CA TYR A 323 -9.08 -11.43 -4.50
C TYR A 323 -9.89 -12.20 -5.54
N LEU A 324 -10.75 -11.47 -6.27
CA LEU A 324 -11.78 -12.04 -7.13
C LEU A 324 -11.28 -12.60 -8.47
N ALA A 325 -9.99 -12.41 -8.79
CA ALA A 325 -9.38 -12.82 -10.07
C ALA A 325 -8.50 -14.07 -9.93
N LYS A 326 -9.05 -15.13 -9.33
CA LYS A 326 -8.38 -16.44 -9.19
C LYS A 326 -8.47 -17.28 -10.45
#